data_AF-S4RDK2-F1
#
_entry.id   AF-S4RDK2-F1
#
_cell.length_a   1.000
_cell.length_b   1.000
_cell.length_c   1.000
_cell.angle_alpha   90.00
_cell.angle_beta   90.00
_cell.angle_gamma   90.00
#
_symmetry.space_group_name_H-M   'P 1'
#
loop_
_entity.id
_entity.type
_entity.pdbx_description
1 polymer ?
#
loop_
_entity_poly.entity_id
_entity_poly.type
_entity_poly.pdbx_seq_one_letter_code
_entity_poly.pdbx_strand_id
1 'polypeptide(L)'
;CVAPGPWAPVASRRAAPVLLRWQSRAAPAAVAALSEEAKAPPKSACKPRTGILLLNMGGPETTDDVHDFLKRLFLDKDLIPLPAQSKLAPWIAKRRTPKIQEQYSRIGGGSPIKLWTSRQGEGMVRLLDHMCPGSACLTSAAPHKFYIGFRYVQPLTEDTIEEMERDGIQRAVAFTQYPQFSCSTTG
;
A
#
# COMPACT_ATOMS: atom_id res chain seq x y z
N CYS A 1 11.04 23.75 48.49
CA CYS A 1 11.55 25.02 47.98
C CYS A 1 10.49 25.65 47.09
N VAL A 2 10.01 26.82 47.49
CA VAL A 2 8.80 27.49 47.01
C VAL A 2 9.21 28.72 46.18
N ALA A 3 8.51 28.89 45.05
CA ALA A 3 8.22 30.14 44.29
C ALA A 3 9.38 30.90 43.61
N PRO A 4 9.12 31.86 42.68
CA PRO A 4 7.82 32.42 42.28
C PRO A 4 7.55 32.52 40.75
N GLY A 5 6.27 32.65 40.39
CA GLY A 5 5.82 33.09 39.06
C GLY A 5 5.71 34.62 38.95
N PRO A 6 5.19 35.14 37.81
CA PRO A 6 4.68 36.49 37.78
C PRO A 6 3.25 36.56 37.22
N TRP A 7 2.33 37.07 38.03
CA TRP A 7 1.08 37.68 37.59
C TRP A 7 1.01 39.06 38.24
N ALA A 8 1.04 40.13 37.43
CA ALA A 8 0.43 41.43 37.75
C ALA A 8 0.37 42.31 36.47
N PRO A 9 -0.60 43.24 36.37
CA PRO A 9 -1.18 43.71 35.12
C PRO A 9 -0.65 45.08 34.68
N VAL A 10 -0.73 45.40 33.38
CA VAL A 10 -0.50 46.77 32.88
C VAL A 10 -1.72 47.28 32.11
N ALA A 11 -2.39 48.22 32.78
CA ALA A 11 -3.17 49.36 32.33
C ALA A 11 -3.83 49.36 30.93
N SER A 12 -5.17 49.42 30.98
CA SER A 12 -6.04 49.85 29.88
C SER A 12 -5.70 51.28 29.41
N ARG A 13 -5.58 51.49 28.11
CA ARG A 13 -5.78 52.81 27.49
C ARG A 13 -7.08 52.78 26.69
N ARG A 14 -8.08 53.50 27.21
CA ARG A 14 -9.35 53.78 26.54
C ARG A 14 -9.08 54.68 25.33
N ALA A 15 -9.38 54.21 24.13
CA ALA A 15 -9.51 55.06 22.96
C ALA A 15 -10.92 55.69 22.96
N ALA A 16 -10.99 57.00 22.79
CA ALA A 16 -12.22 57.78 22.73
C ALA A 16 -12.96 57.57 21.39
N PRO A 17 -14.30 57.69 21.35
CA PRO A 17 -15.07 57.44 20.15
C PRO A 17 -15.05 58.67 19.24
N VAL A 18 -14.68 58.49 17.97
CA VAL A 18 -14.96 59.48 16.92
C VAL A 18 -16.39 59.26 16.45
N LEU A 19 -17.30 60.13 16.93
CA LEU A 19 -18.63 60.28 16.36
C LEU A 19 -18.50 60.95 14.98
N LEU A 20 -18.78 60.20 13.91
CA LEU A 20 -19.12 60.78 12.61
C LEU A 20 -20.58 60.49 12.33
N ARG A 21 -21.43 61.52 12.49
CA ARG A 21 -22.87 61.44 12.27
C ARG A 21 -23.21 62.03 10.90
N TRP A 22 -23.89 61.20 10.10
CA TRP A 22 -24.84 61.50 9.03
C TRP A 22 -24.34 62.01 7.66
N GLN A 23 -24.66 61.26 6.60
CA GLN A 23 -25.90 61.49 5.83
C GLN A 23 -26.29 60.25 5.02
N SER A 24 -27.53 59.81 5.18
CA SER A 24 -28.17 58.80 4.33
C SER A 24 -28.63 59.43 3.02
N ARG A 25 -28.14 58.92 1.89
CA ARG A 25 -28.84 58.97 0.61
C ARG A 25 -29.12 57.55 0.17
N ALA A 26 -30.40 57.20 0.18
CA ALA A 26 -30.91 56.00 -0.45
C ALA A 26 -30.80 56.13 -1.97
N ALA A 27 -30.27 55.11 -2.62
CA ALA A 27 -30.46 54.84 -4.05
C ALA A 27 -30.90 53.38 -4.16
N PRO A 28 -32.09 53.08 -4.72
CA PRO A 28 -32.57 51.72 -4.89
C PRO A 28 -32.18 51.23 -6.28
N ALA A 29 -31.38 50.17 -6.37
CA ALA A 29 -31.38 49.22 -7.49
C ALA A 29 -30.28 48.16 -7.30
N ALA A 30 -30.56 46.95 -7.77
CA ALA A 30 -29.65 45.80 -7.87
C ALA A 30 -29.43 44.97 -6.58
N VAL A 31 -30.53 44.51 -5.96
CA VAL A 31 -30.52 43.22 -5.27
C VAL A 31 -30.87 42.14 -6.30
N ALA A 32 -29.87 41.72 -7.08
CA ALA A 32 -29.92 40.50 -7.90
C ALA A 32 -28.53 40.25 -8.49
N ALA A 33 -27.58 39.81 -7.67
CA ALA A 33 -26.32 39.29 -8.18
C ALA A 33 -25.81 38.15 -7.30
N LEU A 34 -26.10 36.94 -7.80
CA LEU A 34 -25.18 35.79 -7.80
C LEU A 34 -24.88 35.15 -6.44
N SER A 35 -25.82 34.29 -6.04
CA SER A 35 -25.51 33.06 -5.32
C SER A 35 -24.70 32.13 -6.23
N GLU A 36 -23.40 32.33 -6.35
CA GLU A 36 -22.49 31.27 -6.81
C GLU A 36 -22.02 30.49 -5.59
N GLU A 37 -22.76 29.43 -5.24
CA GLU A 37 -22.14 28.30 -4.55
C GLU A 37 -21.05 27.75 -5.47
N ALA A 38 -19.79 28.06 -5.13
CA ALA A 38 -18.64 27.44 -5.74
C ALA A 38 -18.70 25.93 -5.49
N LYS A 39 -19.29 25.21 -6.46
CA LYS A 39 -19.27 23.75 -6.54
C LYS A 39 -17.81 23.33 -6.61
N ALA A 40 -17.27 22.84 -5.49
CA ALA A 40 -15.93 22.30 -5.42
C ALA A 40 -15.73 21.31 -6.59
N PRO A 41 -14.58 21.34 -7.28
CA PRO A 41 -14.33 20.42 -8.38
C PRO A 41 -14.49 18.98 -7.87
N PRO A 42 -14.97 18.03 -8.71
CA PRO A 42 -15.02 16.64 -8.33
C PRO A 42 -13.61 16.25 -7.87
N LYS A 43 -13.46 15.79 -6.63
CA LYS A 43 -12.21 15.22 -6.13
C LYS A 43 -11.84 14.09 -7.07
N SER A 44 -10.94 14.34 -8.02
CA SER A 44 -10.41 13.30 -8.88
C SER A 44 -9.79 12.27 -7.95
N ALA A 45 -10.25 11.02 -8.02
CA ALA A 45 -9.68 9.93 -7.26
C ALA A 45 -8.22 9.78 -7.71
N CYS A 46 -7.30 10.34 -6.92
CA CYS A 46 -5.89 10.31 -7.27
C CYS A 46 -5.40 8.88 -7.07
N LYS A 47 -4.95 8.26 -8.17
CA LYS A 47 -4.39 6.90 -8.18
C LYS A 47 -3.18 6.81 -7.24
N PRO A 48 -2.94 5.66 -6.60
CA PRO A 48 -1.77 5.47 -5.74
C PRO A 48 -0.49 5.79 -6.51
N ARG A 49 0.41 6.57 -5.92
CA ARG A 49 1.65 6.98 -6.60
C ARG A 49 2.77 5.98 -6.39
N THR A 50 2.87 5.40 -5.20
CA THR A 50 3.92 4.45 -4.85
C THR A 50 3.34 3.06 -4.58
N GLY A 51 3.76 2.08 -5.38
CA GLY A 51 3.44 0.67 -5.18
C GLY A 51 4.61 -0.04 -4.49
N ILE A 52 4.35 -0.78 -3.42
CA ILE A 52 5.34 -1.64 -2.76
C ILE A 52 5.02 -3.09 -3.10
N LEU A 53 5.88 -3.73 -3.91
CA LEU A 53 5.77 -5.13 -4.30
C LEU A 53 6.52 -6.01 -3.29
N LEU A 54 5.78 -6.70 -2.42
CA LEU A 54 6.30 -7.62 -1.43
C LEU A 54 6.65 -8.95 -2.10
N LEU A 55 7.94 -9.19 -2.31
CA LEU A 55 8.45 -10.36 -3.03
C LEU A 55 8.77 -11.51 -2.07
N ASN A 56 8.21 -12.69 -2.35
CA ASN A 56 8.49 -13.93 -1.62
C ASN A 56 8.28 -15.13 -2.55
N MET A 57 8.79 -16.31 -2.21
CA MET A 57 8.46 -17.54 -2.94
C MET A 57 6.96 -17.86 -2.91
N GLY A 58 6.31 -17.50 -1.80
CA GLY A 58 4.94 -17.88 -1.50
C GLY A 58 4.83 -19.33 -1.00
N GLY A 59 3.61 -19.85 -0.96
CA GLY A 59 3.32 -21.24 -0.61
C GLY A 59 1.85 -21.58 -0.89
N PRO A 60 1.54 -22.87 -1.06
CA PRO A 60 0.19 -23.31 -1.41
C PRO A 60 -0.79 -23.00 -0.27
N GLU A 61 -1.92 -22.34 -0.57
CA GLU A 61 -2.94 -22.00 0.43
C GLU A 61 -3.69 -23.25 0.91
N THR A 62 -3.85 -24.23 0.02
CA THR A 62 -4.46 -25.52 0.31
C THR A 62 -3.56 -26.68 -0.14
N THR A 63 -3.84 -27.90 0.33
CA THR A 63 -3.13 -29.10 -0.13
C THR A 63 -3.29 -29.35 -1.63
N ASP A 64 -4.37 -28.88 -2.25
CA ASP A 64 -4.64 -29.12 -3.67
C ASP A 64 -3.71 -28.27 -4.55
N ASP A 65 -3.29 -27.10 -4.06
CA ASP A 65 -2.38 -26.18 -4.76
C ASP A 65 -0.92 -26.66 -4.77
N VAL A 66 -0.59 -27.69 -3.98
CA VAL A 66 0.78 -28.19 -3.81
C VAL A 66 1.40 -28.64 -5.12
N HIS A 67 0.62 -29.23 -6.03
CA HIS A 67 1.15 -29.69 -7.31
C HIS A 67 1.65 -28.54 -8.16
N ASP A 68 0.84 -27.49 -8.31
CA ASP A 68 1.18 -26.33 -9.13
C ASP A 68 2.33 -25.54 -8.53
N PHE A 69 2.35 -25.39 -7.20
CA PHE A 69 3.49 -24.81 -6.47
C PHE A 69 4.80 -25.53 -6.80
N LEU A 70 4.84 -26.87 -6.63
CA LEU A 70 6.05 -27.66 -6.91
C LEU A 70 6.42 -27.63 -8.39
N LYS A 71 5.42 -27.65 -9.28
CA LYS A 71 5.65 -27.59 -10.72
C LYS A 71 6.35 -26.29 -11.11
N ARG A 72 5.90 -25.13 -10.61
CA ARG A 72 6.58 -23.85 -10.85
C ARG A 72 7.98 -23.81 -10.22
N LEU A 73 8.13 -24.29 -8.98
CA LEU A 73 9.42 -24.39 -8.29
C LEU A 73 10.45 -25.20 -9.09
N PHE A 74 10.08 -26.36 -9.62
CA PHE A 74 11.00 -27.21 -10.39
C PHE A 74 11.19 -26.74 -11.84
N LEU A 75 10.29 -25.92 -12.39
CA LEU A 75 10.47 -25.29 -13.70
C LEU A 75 11.39 -24.07 -13.65
N ASP A 76 11.65 -23.55 -12.46
CA ASP A 76 12.53 -22.41 -12.23
C ASP A 76 14.00 -22.78 -12.47
N LYS A 77 14.59 -22.17 -13.51
CA LYS A 77 15.98 -22.37 -13.90
C LYS A 77 16.95 -21.60 -13.02
N ASP A 78 16.49 -20.51 -12.42
CA ASP A 78 17.28 -19.67 -11.53
C ASP A 78 17.48 -20.37 -10.17
N LEU A 79 16.54 -21.26 -9.80
CA LEU A 79 16.61 -22.07 -8.59
C LEU A 79 17.22 -23.47 -8.80
N ILE A 80 16.71 -24.25 -9.75
CA ILE A 80 17.11 -25.66 -9.94
C ILE A 80 17.39 -25.95 -11.42
N PRO A 81 18.65 -25.82 -11.87
CA PRO A 81 19.00 -26.17 -13.25
C PRO A 81 18.95 -27.69 -13.44
N LEU A 82 18.02 -28.17 -14.28
CA LEU A 82 17.87 -29.60 -14.61
C LEU A 82 18.00 -29.85 -16.13
N PRO A 83 18.57 -30.99 -16.56
CA PRO A 83 18.51 -31.39 -17.97
C PRO A 83 17.05 -31.65 -18.39
N ALA A 84 16.65 -31.25 -19.60
CA ALA A 84 15.28 -31.44 -20.11
C ALA A 84 14.17 -31.01 -19.11
N GLN A 85 14.37 -29.88 -18.42
CA GLN A 85 13.57 -29.41 -17.28
C GLN A 85 12.06 -29.33 -17.56
N SER A 86 11.66 -28.98 -18.79
CA SER A 86 10.24 -28.93 -19.18
C SER A 86 9.53 -30.30 -19.06
N LYS A 87 10.27 -31.41 -19.11
CA LYS A 87 9.75 -32.77 -18.93
C LYS A 87 10.01 -33.30 -17.52
N LEU A 88 11.22 -33.08 -16.98
CA LEU A 88 11.58 -33.58 -15.65
C LEU A 88 10.81 -32.85 -14.54
N ALA A 89 10.64 -31.54 -14.62
CA ALA A 89 10.01 -30.77 -13.55
C ALA A 89 8.56 -31.20 -13.28
N PRO A 90 7.65 -31.33 -14.27
CA PRO A 90 6.30 -31.83 -14.03
C PRO A 90 6.28 -33.26 -13.46
N TRP A 91 7.20 -34.11 -13.90
CA TRP A 91 7.31 -35.49 -13.39
C TRP A 91 7.77 -35.52 -11.92
N ILE A 92 8.80 -34.75 -11.57
CA ILE A 92 9.29 -34.62 -10.19
C ILE A 92 8.20 -34.03 -9.30
N ALA A 93 7.53 -32.97 -9.77
CA ALA A 93 6.41 -32.35 -9.05
C ALA A 93 5.32 -33.38 -8.76
N LYS A 94 4.82 -34.10 -9.78
CA LYS A 94 3.80 -35.15 -9.61
C LYS A 94 4.22 -36.22 -8.61
N ARG A 95 5.48 -36.68 -8.68
CA ARG A 95 6.01 -37.69 -7.75
C ARG A 95 6.13 -37.19 -6.32
N ARG A 96 6.49 -35.91 -6.12
CA ARG A 96 6.69 -35.33 -4.79
C ARG A 96 5.40 -34.80 -4.16
N THR A 97 4.39 -34.43 -4.94
CA THR A 97 3.12 -33.88 -4.46
C THR A 97 2.52 -34.63 -3.27
N PRO A 98 2.35 -35.97 -3.26
CA PRO A 98 1.68 -36.65 -2.15
C PRO A 98 2.40 -36.47 -0.81
N LYS A 99 3.74 -36.53 -0.83
CA LYS A 99 4.55 -36.33 0.38
C LYS A 99 4.45 -34.90 0.91
N ILE A 100 4.46 -33.92 0.01
CA ILE A 100 4.39 -32.50 0.40
C ILE A 100 2.96 -32.14 0.86
N GLN A 101 1.92 -32.72 0.26
CA GLN A 101 0.54 -32.59 0.74
C GLN A 101 0.41 -33.07 2.17
N GLU A 102 0.95 -34.25 2.48
CA GLU A 102 0.92 -34.78 3.85
C GLU A 102 1.62 -33.84 4.85
N GLN A 103 2.73 -33.22 4.45
CA GLN A 103 3.42 -32.22 5.28
C GLN A 103 2.55 -30.98 5.53
N TYR A 104 1.88 -30.46 4.50
CA TYR A 104 0.95 -29.34 4.66
C TYR A 104 -0.27 -29.72 5.50
N SER A 105 -0.83 -30.92 5.33
CA SER A 105 -1.93 -31.43 6.14
C SER A 105 -1.58 -31.45 7.64
N ARG A 106 -0.35 -31.85 7.99
CA ARG A 106 0.12 -31.90 9.39
C ARG A 106 0.21 -30.54 10.06
N ILE A 107 0.32 -29.45 9.30
CA ILE A 107 0.40 -28.07 9.82
C ILE A 107 -0.91 -27.29 9.69
N GLY A 108 -2.01 -27.93 9.28
CA GLY A 108 -3.33 -27.30 9.16
C GLY A 108 -3.87 -27.19 7.72
N GLY A 109 -3.24 -27.83 6.74
CA GLY A 109 -3.77 -27.97 5.39
C GLY A 109 -3.24 -26.97 4.36
N GLY A 110 -2.27 -26.11 4.71
CA GLY A 110 -1.72 -25.12 3.79
C GLY A 110 -0.74 -24.15 4.43
N SER A 111 -0.23 -23.23 3.62
CA SER A 111 0.70 -22.18 4.03
C SER A 111 -0.05 -20.91 4.46
N PRO A 112 0.19 -20.36 5.66
CA PRO A 112 -0.43 -19.12 6.10
C PRO A 112 0.28 -17.87 5.54
N ILE A 113 1.23 -18.03 4.60
CA ILE A 113 2.11 -16.95 4.16
C ILE A 113 1.35 -15.77 3.57
N LYS A 114 0.33 -16.02 2.73
CA LYS A 114 -0.49 -14.95 2.13
C LYS A 114 -1.21 -14.12 3.19
N LEU A 115 -1.79 -14.78 4.20
CA LEU A 115 -2.45 -14.11 5.32
C LEU A 115 -1.49 -13.17 6.05
N TRP A 116 -0.29 -13.66 6.37
CA TRP A 116 0.71 -12.86 7.10
C TRP A 116 1.29 -11.73 6.26
N THR A 117 1.60 -11.98 4.99
CA THR A 117 2.10 -10.95 4.06
C THR A 117 1.06 -9.84 3.87
N SER A 118 -0.23 -10.17 3.74
CA SER A 118 -1.29 -9.15 3.67
C SER A 118 -1.37 -8.33 4.96
N ARG A 119 -1.36 -8.97 6.13
CA ARG A 119 -1.40 -8.25 7.43
C ARG A 119 -0.21 -7.31 7.60
N GLN A 120 0.98 -7.76 7.21
CA GLN A 120 2.20 -6.95 7.24
C GLN A 120 2.12 -5.79 6.23
N GLY A 121 1.66 -6.05 5.01
CA GLY A 121 1.48 -5.05 3.97
C GLY A 121 0.50 -3.94 4.37
N GLU A 122 -0.64 -4.31 4.96
CA GLU A 122 -1.61 -3.36 5.50
C GLU A 122 -1.01 -2.47 6.60
N GLY A 123 -0.32 -3.07 7.57
CA GLY A 123 0.35 -2.33 8.64
C GLY A 123 1.44 -1.38 8.09
N MET A 124 2.24 -1.86 7.14
CA MET A 124 3.29 -1.09 6.48
C MET A 124 2.71 0.11 5.74
N VAL A 125 1.68 -0.06 4.91
CA VAL A 125 1.05 1.05 4.18
C VAL A 125 0.49 2.09 5.13
N ARG A 126 -0.23 1.67 6.18
CA ARG A 126 -0.74 2.59 7.20
C ARG A 126 0.39 3.44 7.79
N LEU A 127 1.53 2.84 8.13
CA LEU A 127 2.66 3.60 8.68
C LEU A 127 3.33 4.50 7.62
N LEU A 128 3.52 4.01 6.39
CA LEU A 128 4.12 4.79 5.30
C LEU A 128 3.29 6.02 4.94
N ASP A 129 1.97 5.91 4.96
CA ASP A 129 1.07 7.05 4.72
C ASP A 129 1.23 8.16 5.78
N HIS A 130 1.57 7.80 7.03
CA HIS A 130 1.87 8.77 8.09
C HIS A 130 3.31 9.30 8.03
N MET A 131 4.29 8.44 7.78
CA MET A 131 5.72 8.80 7.82
C MET A 131 6.20 9.53 6.55
N CYS A 132 5.56 9.26 5.41
CA CYS A 132 5.94 9.81 4.11
C CYS A 132 4.74 10.50 3.44
N PRO A 133 4.25 11.64 3.97
CA PRO A 133 3.13 12.35 3.37
C PRO A 133 3.52 13.02 2.04
N GLY A 134 4.81 13.25 1.76
CA GLY A 134 5.29 13.90 0.53
C GLY A 134 5.17 13.05 -0.74
N SER A 135 5.03 11.73 -0.62
CA SER A 135 4.65 10.85 -1.74
C SER A 135 3.14 10.88 -2.01
N ALA A 136 2.34 11.57 -1.17
CA ALA A 136 0.91 11.76 -1.36
C ALA A 136 0.61 12.77 -2.46
N CYS A 137 -0.42 12.45 -3.22
CA CYS A 137 -1.17 13.45 -3.96
C CYS A 137 -1.83 14.39 -2.94
N LEU A 138 -1.75 15.71 -3.14
CA LEU A 138 -2.36 16.75 -2.29
C LEU A 138 -3.88 16.58 -2.05
N THR A 139 -4.51 15.59 -2.66
CA THR A 139 -5.94 15.29 -2.62
C THR A 139 -6.31 13.87 -2.18
N SER A 140 -5.35 12.97 -1.89
CA SER A 140 -5.64 11.58 -1.48
C SER A 140 -5.00 11.21 -0.14
N ALA A 141 -5.78 10.49 0.68
CA ALA A 141 -5.41 10.01 2.01
C ALA A 141 -4.51 8.75 2.00
N ALA A 142 -4.19 8.16 0.84
CA ALA A 142 -3.38 6.94 0.73
C ALA A 142 -2.38 7.00 -0.47
N PRO A 143 -1.17 7.56 -0.29
CA PRO A 143 -0.10 7.53 -1.29
C PRO A 143 0.39 6.15 -1.72
N HIS A 144 0.33 5.19 -0.78
CA HIS A 144 0.98 3.90 -0.91
C HIS A 144 -0.03 2.78 -1.11
N LYS A 145 0.28 1.83 -1.98
CA LYS A 145 -0.44 0.56 -2.09
C LYS A 145 0.57 -0.57 -2.04
N PHE A 146 0.32 -1.59 -1.23
CA PHE A 146 1.13 -2.81 -1.27
C PHE A 146 0.55 -3.78 -2.28
N TYR A 147 1.43 -4.62 -2.80
CA TYR A 147 1.13 -5.71 -3.70
C TYR A 147 1.91 -6.93 -3.25
N ILE A 148 1.38 -8.13 -3.47
CA ILE A 148 2.06 -9.38 -3.13
C ILE A 148 2.52 -10.00 -4.44
N GLY A 149 3.83 -10.20 -4.60
CA GLY A 149 4.39 -10.91 -5.74
C GLY A 149 4.98 -12.23 -5.28
N PHE A 150 4.25 -13.32 -5.46
CA PHE A 150 4.77 -14.64 -5.17
C PHE A 150 5.40 -15.28 -6.40
N ARG A 151 6.53 -15.95 -6.21
CA ARG A 151 7.25 -16.60 -7.32
C ARG A 151 6.54 -17.85 -7.84
N TYR A 152 5.93 -18.64 -6.96
CA TYR A 152 5.44 -19.99 -7.30
C TYR A 152 3.94 -20.22 -7.07
N VAL A 153 3.23 -19.27 -6.47
CA VAL A 153 1.79 -19.35 -6.21
C VAL A 153 1.11 -18.02 -6.52
N GLN A 154 -0.21 -18.03 -6.61
CA GLN A 154 -0.99 -16.83 -6.82
C GLN A 154 -1.03 -15.94 -5.55
N PRO A 155 -1.03 -14.60 -5.67
CA PRO A 155 -0.80 -13.82 -6.89
C PRO A 155 0.65 -13.91 -7.38
N LEU A 156 0.85 -14.23 -8.66
CA LEU A 156 2.21 -14.33 -9.22
C LEU A 156 2.82 -12.94 -9.40
N THR A 157 4.14 -12.87 -9.34
CA THR A 157 4.89 -11.61 -9.55
C THR A 157 4.51 -10.96 -10.89
N GLU A 158 4.39 -11.73 -11.96
CA GLU A 158 4.03 -11.26 -13.30
C GLU A 158 2.62 -10.65 -13.32
N ASP A 159 1.61 -11.39 -12.83
CA ASP A 159 0.21 -10.94 -12.74
C ASP A 159 0.08 -9.65 -11.91
N THR A 160 0.91 -9.55 -10.87
CA THR A 160 0.92 -8.42 -9.95
C THR A 160 1.57 -7.18 -10.57
N ILE A 161 2.63 -7.36 -11.36
CA ILE A 161 3.23 -6.25 -12.12
C ILE A 161 2.21 -5.67 -13.11
N GLU A 162 1.45 -6.53 -13.81
CA GLU A 162 0.37 -6.09 -14.69
C GLU A 162 -0.74 -5.32 -13.92
N GLU A 163 -1.04 -5.74 -12.68
CA GLU A 163 -1.94 -4.97 -11.81
C GLU A 163 -1.38 -3.59 -11.46
N MET A 164 -0.10 -3.52 -11.09
CA MET A 164 0.57 -2.26 -10.77
C MET A 164 0.58 -1.29 -11.96
N GLU A 165 0.77 -1.80 -13.18
CA GLU A 165 0.69 -1.01 -14.41
C GLU A 165 -0.74 -0.49 -14.67
N ARG A 166 -1.76 -1.36 -14.55
CA ARG A 166 -3.17 -0.97 -14.69
C ARG A 166 -3.59 0.10 -13.69
N ASP A 167 -3.06 0.01 -12.47
CA ASP A 167 -3.30 0.98 -11.40
C ASP A 167 -2.57 2.30 -11.61
N GLY A 168 -1.65 2.38 -12.58
CA GLY A 168 -0.92 3.59 -12.92
C GLY A 168 0.08 4.01 -11.84
N ILE A 169 0.70 3.03 -11.17
CA ILE A 169 1.76 3.28 -10.18
C ILE A 169 2.91 4.06 -10.83
N GLN A 170 3.31 5.18 -10.22
CA GLN A 170 4.38 6.04 -10.73
C GLN A 170 5.76 5.64 -10.18
N ARG A 171 5.79 5.04 -8.99
CA ARG A 171 6.99 4.53 -8.34
C ARG A 171 6.74 3.12 -7.82
N ALA A 172 7.48 2.14 -8.33
CA ALA A 172 7.45 0.78 -7.81
C ALA A 172 8.66 0.52 -6.90
N VAL A 173 8.45 -0.18 -5.79
CA VAL A 173 9.51 -0.68 -4.91
C VAL A 173 9.42 -2.20 -4.85
N ALA A 174 10.41 -2.88 -5.43
CA ALA A 174 10.58 -4.32 -5.24
C ALA A 174 11.16 -4.56 -3.84
N PHE A 175 10.32 -5.00 -2.90
CA PHE A 175 10.69 -5.20 -1.51
C PHE A 175 10.72 -6.70 -1.17
N THR A 176 11.92 -7.28 -1.22
CA THR A 176 12.13 -8.66 -0.78
C THR A 176 11.70 -8.84 0.67
N GLN A 177 10.98 -9.93 0.94
CA GLN A 177 10.62 -10.36 2.29
C GLN A 177 11.68 -11.28 2.91
N TYR A 178 12.81 -11.47 2.23
CA TYR A 178 13.99 -12.18 2.73
C TYR A 178 15.03 -11.16 3.23
N PRO A 179 15.27 -11.04 4.55
CA PRO A 179 16.25 -10.09 5.07
C PRO A 179 17.69 -10.41 4.63
N GLN A 180 18.00 -11.70 4.46
CA GLN A 180 19.29 -12.17 3.95
C GLN A 180 19.18 -12.44 2.45
N PHE A 181 20.02 -11.76 1.67
CA PHE A 181 20.07 -11.97 0.23
C PHE A 181 20.60 -13.36 -0.13
N SER A 182 19.95 -14.01 -1.09
CA SER A 182 20.47 -15.18 -1.81
C SER A 182 19.98 -15.15 -3.25
N CYS A 183 20.85 -15.50 -4.21
CA CYS A 183 20.49 -15.62 -5.62
C CYS A 183 19.34 -16.61 -5.86
N SER A 184 19.17 -17.60 -5.00
CA SER A 184 18.09 -18.58 -5.08
C SER A 184 16.73 -18.07 -4.58
N THR A 185 16.64 -16.85 -4.04
CA THR A 185 15.39 -16.33 -3.45
C THR A 185 15.08 -14.90 -3.86
N THR A 186 16.02 -13.97 -3.65
CA THR A 186 15.85 -12.54 -3.95
C THR A 186 16.40 -12.16 -5.32
N GLY A 187 17.27 -13.00 -5.89
CA GLY A 187 18.00 -12.74 -7.13
C GLY A 187 17.14 -12.59 -8.37
#